data_AF-A0A034WA02-F1
#
_entry.id   AF-A0A034WA02-F1
#
_cell.length_a   1.000
_cell.length_b   1.000
_cell.length_c   1.000
_cell.angle_alpha   90.00
_cell.angle_beta   90.00
_cell.angle_gamma   90.00
#
_symmetry.space_group_name_H-M   'P 1'
#
loop_
_entity.id
_entity.type
_entity.pdbx_description
1 polymer ?
#
loop_
_entity_poly.entity_id
_entity_poly.type
_entity_poly.pdbx_seq_one_letter_code
_entity_poly.pdbx_strand_id
1 'polypeptide(L)'
;MATSDISSSNERHYYAKLEAIKDIRDKTIALEKLKLKIIKEVKISDDEEKCLDEYRKEMEHLLEEKMSHVEELRQIHADINDMENIIKQTKENQTRSVDMANRVYEDYLALKYQIDHMRRDYLGLSPLRDLHEEEGSPISKDRFQTNFLKVSAAAAAAVAAAQPTSLARPHPRHPLLPEATVTALPPTGGGTGPTGGHAFMPPAPPGTGTAAAAAAAVRLGKSDFSAPPPPPPPSSRLQQSPAIGIGHHPSFRSDFNVNLRQQPPPMKSCLSCHQQIHRNAPICPLCKAKSRSRNPKKPKKKNN
;
A
#
# COMPACT_ATOMS: atom_id res chain seq x y z
N MET A 1 -48.07 -93.01 33.18
CA MET A 1 -47.70 -91.75 33.88
C MET A 1 -46.45 -91.08 33.32
N ALA A 2 -45.50 -91.77 32.67
CA ALA A 2 -44.30 -91.13 32.08
C ALA A 2 -44.57 -90.26 30.82
N THR A 3 -45.67 -90.49 30.10
CA THR A 3 -45.98 -89.78 28.84
C THR A 3 -46.49 -88.35 29.04
N SER A 4 -47.14 -88.06 30.17
CA SER A 4 -47.66 -86.74 30.52
C SER A 4 -46.55 -85.75 30.92
N ASP A 5 -45.50 -86.20 31.60
CA ASP A 5 -44.36 -85.36 31.98
C ASP A 5 -43.52 -84.94 30.76
N ILE A 6 -43.38 -85.82 29.77
CA ILE A 6 -42.69 -85.53 28.50
C ILE A 6 -43.46 -84.45 27.71
N SER A 7 -44.80 -84.52 27.72
CA SER A 7 -45.65 -83.53 27.04
C SER A 7 -45.58 -82.14 27.71
N SER A 8 -45.55 -82.07 29.04
CA SER A 8 -45.40 -80.80 29.79
C SER A 8 -44.00 -80.17 29.61
N SER A 9 -42.95 -81.00 29.48
CA SER A 9 -41.60 -80.51 29.16
C SER A 9 -41.54 -79.90 27.76
N ASN A 10 -42.24 -80.50 26.78
CA ASN A 10 -42.32 -79.98 25.42
C ASN A 10 -43.08 -78.64 25.38
N GLU A 11 -44.18 -78.48 26.11
CA GLU A 11 -44.92 -77.22 26.20
C GLU A 11 -44.06 -76.08 26.76
N ARG A 12 -43.34 -76.30 27.86
CA ARG A 12 -42.40 -75.31 28.41
C ARG A 12 -41.32 -74.90 27.40
N HIS A 13 -40.81 -75.85 26.63
CA HIS A 13 -39.84 -75.59 25.57
C HIS A 13 -40.45 -74.78 24.41
N TYR A 14 -41.71 -75.03 24.05
CA TYR A 14 -42.41 -74.21 23.05
C TYR A 14 -42.65 -72.77 23.54
N TYR A 15 -43.03 -72.58 24.80
CA TYR A 15 -43.19 -71.24 25.39
C TYR A 15 -41.87 -70.47 25.42
N ALA A 16 -40.77 -71.09 25.85
CA ALA A 16 -39.44 -70.45 25.85
C ALA A 16 -38.99 -70.03 24.44
N LYS A 17 -39.30 -70.83 23.41
CA LYS A 17 -39.04 -70.48 22.01
C LYS A 17 -39.86 -69.27 21.55
N LEU A 18 -41.14 -69.20 21.91
CA LEU A 18 -42.00 -68.07 21.56
C LEU A 18 -41.55 -66.77 22.25
N GLU A 19 -41.12 -66.86 23.51
CA GLU A 19 -40.54 -65.73 24.24
C GLU A 19 -39.23 -65.26 23.59
N ALA A 20 -38.34 -66.18 23.22
CA ALA A 20 -37.13 -65.86 22.48
C ALA A 20 -37.42 -65.17 21.12
N ILE A 21 -38.44 -65.63 20.38
CA ILE A 21 -38.84 -65.01 19.10
C ILE A 21 -39.35 -63.58 19.33
N LYS A 22 -40.15 -63.36 20.39
CA LYS A 22 -40.63 -62.02 20.76
C LYS A 22 -39.46 -61.10 21.09
N ASP A 23 -38.53 -61.55 21.93
CA ASP A 23 -37.34 -60.79 22.30
C ASP A 23 -36.46 -60.46 21.08
N ILE A 24 -36.29 -61.41 20.16
CA ILE A 24 -35.56 -61.20 18.91
C ILE A 24 -36.25 -60.12 18.09
N ARG A 25 -37.57 -60.15 17.96
CA ARG A 25 -38.33 -59.13 17.22
C ARG A 25 -38.14 -57.74 17.83
N ASP A 26 -38.28 -57.61 19.16
CA ASP A 26 -38.15 -56.32 19.85
C ASP A 26 -36.73 -55.76 19.73
N LYS A 27 -35.71 -56.63 19.88
CA LYS A 27 -34.29 -56.27 19.66
C LYS A 27 -34.01 -55.89 18.21
N THR A 28 -34.63 -56.58 17.24
CA THR A 28 -34.47 -56.25 15.81
C THR A 28 -35.02 -54.85 15.50
N ILE A 29 -36.18 -54.49 16.06
CA ILE A 29 -36.75 -53.14 15.88
C ILE A 29 -35.85 -52.08 16.54
N ALA A 30 -35.33 -52.35 17.74
CA ALA A 30 -34.39 -51.46 18.41
C ALA A 30 -33.09 -51.27 17.60
N LEU A 31 -32.58 -52.35 17.02
CA LEU A 31 -31.39 -52.35 16.16
C LEU A 31 -31.61 -51.48 14.91
N GLU A 32 -32.76 -51.61 14.23
CA GLU A 32 -33.08 -50.77 13.06
C GLU A 32 -33.21 -49.29 13.43
N LYS A 33 -33.78 -48.97 14.61
CA LYS A 33 -33.80 -47.58 15.11
C LYS A 33 -32.40 -47.03 15.35
N LEU A 34 -31.49 -47.83 15.92
CA LEU A 34 -30.10 -47.43 16.14
C LEU A 34 -29.35 -47.23 14.81
N LYS A 35 -29.54 -48.14 13.85
CA LYS A 35 -28.97 -48.03 12.51
C LYS A 35 -29.37 -46.72 11.82
N LEU A 36 -30.65 -46.34 11.89
CA LEU A 36 -31.12 -45.08 11.34
C LEU A 36 -30.49 -43.85 12.03
N LYS A 37 -30.32 -43.90 13.35
CA LYS A 37 -29.62 -42.84 14.10
C LYS A 37 -28.17 -42.71 13.68
N ILE A 38 -27.44 -43.83 13.55
CA ILE A 38 -26.05 -43.83 13.08
C ILE A 38 -25.96 -43.22 11.69
N ILE A 39 -26.82 -43.62 10.76
CA ILE A 39 -26.83 -43.06 9.39
C ILE A 39 -27.07 -41.56 9.40
N LYS A 40 -27.99 -41.07 10.26
CA LYS A 40 -28.24 -39.64 10.39
C LYS A 40 -27.02 -38.89 10.94
N GLU A 41 -26.40 -39.42 11.98
CA GLU A 41 -25.24 -38.79 12.62
C GLU A 41 -24.04 -38.72 11.68
N VAL A 42 -23.78 -39.80 10.94
CA VAL A 42 -22.72 -39.82 9.91
C VAL A 42 -22.97 -38.75 8.85
N LYS A 43 -24.20 -38.60 8.37
CA LYS A 43 -24.52 -37.53 7.40
C LYS A 43 -24.30 -36.13 7.95
N ILE A 44 -24.68 -35.89 9.21
CA ILE A 44 -24.44 -34.61 9.87
C ILE A 44 -22.94 -34.35 9.96
N SER A 45 -22.17 -35.35 10.38
CA SER A 45 -20.71 -35.27 10.44
C SER A 45 -20.08 -34.97 9.08
N ASP A 46 -20.54 -35.63 8.01
CA ASP A 46 -20.04 -35.40 6.63
C ASP A 46 -20.33 -33.97 6.15
N ASP A 47 -21.48 -33.40 6.54
CA ASP A 47 -21.84 -32.03 6.19
C ASP A 47 -21.05 -31.01 7.03
N GLU A 48 -20.81 -31.28 8.31
CA GLU A 48 -19.93 -30.47 9.15
C GLU A 48 -18.49 -30.45 8.63
N GLU A 49 -17.98 -31.58 8.13
CA GLU A 49 -16.65 -31.67 7.52
C GLU A 49 -16.54 -30.75 6.28
N LYS A 50 -17.56 -30.73 5.41
CA LYS A 50 -17.60 -29.80 4.27
C LYS A 50 -17.61 -28.35 4.71
N CYS A 51 -18.40 -28.01 5.73
CA CYS A 51 -18.42 -26.64 6.27
C CYS A 51 -17.05 -26.24 6.85
N LEU A 52 -16.36 -27.15 7.54
CA LEU A 52 -15.01 -26.91 8.02
C LEU A 52 -14.02 -26.63 6.88
N ASP A 53 -14.13 -27.35 5.77
CA ASP A 53 -13.29 -27.11 4.60
C ASP A 53 -13.58 -25.77 3.93
N GLU A 54 -14.84 -25.33 3.88
CA GLU A 54 -15.21 -24.00 3.42
C GLU A 54 -14.61 -22.90 4.30
N TYR A 55 -14.62 -23.07 5.63
CA TYR A 55 -13.99 -22.10 6.54
C TYR A 55 -12.47 -22.06 6.42
N ARG A 56 -11.82 -23.20 6.16
CA ARG A 56 -10.38 -23.25 5.90
C ARG A 56 -10.02 -22.50 4.61
N LYS A 57 -10.77 -22.72 3.54
CA LYS A 57 -10.57 -22.00 2.27
C LYS A 57 -10.79 -20.50 2.42
N GLU A 58 -11.84 -20.09 3.14
CA GLU A 58 -12.07 -18.67 3.41
C GLU A 58 -10.90 -18.04 4.18
N MET A 59 -10.34 -18.77 5.17
CA MET A 59 -9.15 -18.32 5.88
C MET A 59 -7.94 -18.14 4.93
N GLU A 60 -7.74 -19.06 4.00
CA GLU A 60 -6.67 -18.97 3.00
C GLU A 60 -6.87 -17.74 2.09
N HIS A 61 -8.09 -17.50 1.60
CA HIS A 61 -8.41 -16.32 0.80
C HIS A 61 -8.15 -15.01 1.56
N LEU A 62 -8.54 -14.92 2.83
CA LEU A 62 -8.27 -13.74 3.65
C LEU A 62 -6.76 -13.51 3.84
N LEU A 63 -5.96 -14.57 3.95
CA LEU A 63 -4.50 -14.45 4.02
C LEU A 63 -3.91 -14.00 2.68
N GLU A 64 -4.42 -14.50 1.55
CA GLU A 64 -4.03 -14.05 0.21
C GLU A 64 -4.36 -12.56 0.00
N GLU A 65 -5.57 -12.13 0.34
CA GLU A 65 -5.99 -10.72 0.26
C GLU A 65 -5.10 -9.83 1.14
N LYS A 66 -4.79 -10.27 2.36
CA LYS A 66 -3.84 -9.57 3.24
C LYS A 66 -2.48 -9.40 2.57
N MET A 67 -1.95 -10.45 1.93
CA MET A 67 -0.66 -10.37 1.25
C MET A 67 -0.73 -9.45 0.02
N SER A 68 -1.85 -9.45 -0.71
CA SER A 68 -2.09 -8.50 -1.81
C SER A 68 -2.04 -7.05 -1.32
N HIS A 69 -2.71 -6.73 -0.21
CA HIS A 69 -2.66 -5.38 0.36
C HIS A 69 -1.27 -4.97 0.84
N VAL A 70 -0.45 -5.91 1.33
CA VAL A 70 0.94 -5.63 1.67
C VAL A 70 1.75 -5.22 0.44
N GLU A 71 1.51 -5.86 -0.71
CA GLU A 71 2.18 -5.48 -1.96
C GLU A 71 1.69 -4.13 -2.49
N GLU A 72 0.39 -3.84 -2.39
CA GLU A 72 -0.15 -2.51 -2.72
C GLU A 72 0.52 -1.40 -1.87
N LEU A 73 0.69 -1.63 -0.56
CA LEU A 73 1.39 -0.70 0.32
C LEU A 73 2.87 -0.54 -0.07
N ARG A 74 3.54 -1.63 -0.46
CA ARG A 74 4.92 -1.59 -0.95
C ARG A 74 5.03 -0.77 -2.24
N GLN A 75 4.09 -0.92 -3.16
CA GLN A 75 4.05 -0.13 -4.40
C GLN A 75 3.83 1.36 -4.11
N ILE A 76 2.89 1.70 -3.20
CA ILE A 76 2.66 3.09 -2.78
C ILE A 76 3.95 3.70 -2.19
N HIS A 77 4.70 2.96 -1.37
CA HIS A 77 5.99 3.44 -0.86
C HIS A 77 7.02 3.67 -1.97
N ALA A 78 7.07 2.80 -2.99
CA ALA A 78 7.95 3.00 -4.14
C ALA A 78 7.56 4.28 -4.92
N ASP A 79 6.27 4.46 -5.20
CA ASP A 79 5.74 5.62 -5.91
C ASP A 79 5.99 6.94 -5.14
N ILE A 80 5.88 6.91 -3.81
CA ILE A 80 6.23 8.05 -2.95
C ILE A 80 7.70 8.42 -3.13
N ASN A 81 8.61 7.45 -3.07
CA ASN A 81 10.04 7.68 -3.24
C ASN A 81 10.36 8.24 -4.64
N ASP A 82 9.72 7.73 -5.68
CA ASP A 82 9.88 8.23 -7.05
C ASP A 82 9.42 9.69 -7.17
N MET A 83 8.27 10.03 -6.58
CA MET A 83 7.77 11.40 -6.54
C MET A 83 8.68 12.34 -5.74
N GLU A 84 9.22 11.91 -4.61
CA GLU A 84 10.20 12.68 -3.84
C GLU A 84 11.47 12.97 -4.66
N ASN A 85 11.95 11.98 -5.41
CA ASN A 85 13.09 12.13 -6.29
C ASN A 85 12.81 13.12 -7.43
N ILE A 86 11.65 13.06 -8.07
CA ILE A 86 11.24 14.00 -9.12
C ILE A 86 11.16 15.44 -8.57
N ILE A 87 10.56 15.61 -7.38
CA ILE A 87 10.47 16.93 -6.73
C ILE A 87 11.87 17.47 -6.44
N LYS A 88 12.77 16.65 -5.90
CA LYS A 88 14.16 17.03 -5.61
C LYS A 88 14.89 17.45 -6.89
N GLN A 89 14.84 16.62 -7.92
CA GLN A 89 15.49 16.90 -9.21
C GLN A 89 14.95 18.17 -9.86
N THR A 90 13.64 18.39 -9.82
CA THR A 90 13.00 19.58 -10.40
C THR A 90 13.41 20.85 -9.66
N LYS A 91 13.48 20.82 -8.32
CA LYS A 91 13.98 21.94 -7.51
C LYS A 91 15.45 22.25 -7.81
N GLU A 92 16.28 21.23 -7.95
CA GLU A 92 17.68 21.41 -8.34
C GLU A 92 17.81 22.02 -9.73
N ASN A 93 17.04 21.54 -10.72
CA ASN A 93 17.01 22.09 -12.07
C ASN A 93 16.55 23.57 -12.07
N GLN A 94 15.52 23.89 -11.29
CA GLN A 94 15.05 25.27 -11.12
C GLN A 94 16.13 26.15 -10.51
N THR A 95 16.84 25.67 -9.49
CA THR A 95 17.94 26.40 -8.84
C THR A 95 19.05 26.69 -9.86
N ARG A 96 19.49 25.67 -10.60
CA ARG A 96 20.51 25.85 -11.67
C ARG A 96 20.06 26.83 -12.75
N SER A 97 18.78 26.81 -13.13
CA SER A 97 18.24 27.75 -14.13
C SER A 97 18.23 29.19 -13.61
N VAL A 98 17.88 29.40 -12.34
CA VAL A 98 17.94 30.72 -11.69
C VAL A 98 19.38 31.21 -11.58
N ASP A 99 20.31 30.34 -11.19
CA ASP A 99 21.74 30.69 -11.11
C ASP A 99 22.31 31.08 -12.48
N MET A 100 21.92 30.39 -13.54
CA MET A 100 22.28 30.76 -14.91
C MET A 100 21.71 32.12 -15.30
N ALA A 101 20.42 32.36 -15.00
CA ALA A 101 19.78 33.65 -15.28
C ALA A 101 20.47 34.81 -14.53
N ASN A 102 20.89 34.59 -13.28
CA ASN A 102 21.65 35.58 -12.52
C ASN A 102 23.00 35.89 -13.17
N ARG A 103 23.75 34.87 -13.62
CA ARG A 103 25.03 35.10 -14.33
C ARG A 103 24.86 35.94 -15.60
N VAL A 104 23.86 35.61 -16.42
CA VAL A 104 23.55 36.37 -17.63
C VAL A 104 23.10 37.80 -17.29
N TYR A 105 22.40 38.00 -16.17
CA TYR A 105 22.00 39.33 -15.72
C TYR A 105 23.20 40.19 -15.30
N GLU A 106 24.20 39.62 -14.63
CA GLU A 106 25.45 40.32 -14.31
C GLU A 106 26.18 40.77 -15.59
N ASP A 107 26.27 39.88 -16.60
CA ASP A 107 26.86 40.21 -17.90
C ASP A 107 26.09 41.35 -18.62
N TYR A 108 24.76 41.32 -18.53
CA TYR A 108 23.90 42.40 -19.04
C TYR A 108 24.18 43.74 -18.35
N LEU A 109 24.28 43.76 -17.01
CA LEU A 109 24.54 44.98 -16.25
C LEU A 109 25.89 45.59 -16.63
N ALA A 110 26.92 44.75 -16.75
CA ALA A 110 28.25 45.20 -17.17
C ALA A 110 28.22 45.86 -18.55
N LEU A 111 27.53 45.25 -19.52
CA LEU A 111 27.40 45.79 -20.87
C LEU A 111 26.53 47.05 -20.92
N LYS A 112 25.41 47.07 -20.19
CA LYS A 112 24.54 48.25 -20.08
C LYS A 112 25.32 49.45 -19.55
N TYR A 113 26.13 49.25 -18.50
CA TYR A 113 26.96 50.31 -17.93
C TYR A 113 27.92 50.91 -18.97
N GLN A 114 28.60 50.07 -19.76
CA GLN A 114 29.49 50.53 -20.83
C GLN A 114 28.76 51.36 -21.89
N ILE A 115 27.58 50.90 -22.32
CA ILE A 115 26.76 51.62 -23.30
C ILE A 115 26.26 52.95 -22.72
N ASP A 116 25.77 52.96 -21.48
CA ASP A 116 25.26 54.17 -20.83
C ASP A 116 26.36 55.22 -20.63
N HIS A 117 27.59 54.78 -20.31
CA HIS A 117 28.76 55.66 -20.28
C HIS A 117 29.05 56.27 -21.65
N MET A 118 29.07 55.46 -22.72
CA MET A 118 29.30 55.96 -24.08
C MET A 118 28.20 56.93 -24.54
N ARG A 119 26.94 56.64 -24.23
CA ARG A 119 25.79 57.49 -24.58
C ARG A 119 25.88 58.86 -23.91
N ARG A 120 26.29 58.87 -22.63
CA ARG A 120 26.36 60.11 -21.85
C ARG A 120 27.55 60.97 -22.25
N ASP A 121 28.74 60.36 -22.36
CA ASP A 121 30.00 61.11 -22.42
C ASP A 121 30.36 61.52 -23.86
N TYR A 122 29.98 60.73 -24.86
CA TYR A 122 30.30 61.03 -26.26
C TYR A 122 29.13 61.60 -27.06
N LEU A 123 27.88 61.32 -26.66
CA LEU A 123 26.68 61.69 -27.43
C LEU A 123 25.73 62.62 -26.68
N GLY A 124 25.93 62.85 -25.37
CA GLY A 124 25.02 63.65 -24.54
C GLY A 124 23.60 63.08 -24.42
N LEU A 125 23.41 61.79 -24.73
CA LEU A 125 22.12 61.11 -24.69
C LEU A 125 21.80 60.59 -23.28
N SER A 126 20.51 60.45 -23.00
CA SER A 126 20.05 59.80 -21.77
C SER A 126 20.40 58.31 -21.72
N PRO A 127 20.58 57.75 -20.51
CA PRO A 127 20.82 56.32 -20.32
C PRO A 127 19.70 55.46 -20.91
N LEU A 128 20.04 54.21 -21.26
CA LEU A 128 19.07 53.20 -21.64
C LEU A 128 18.15 52.88 -20.46
N ARG A 129 16.89 52.59 -20.81
CA ARG A 129 15.85 52.17 -19.87
C ARG A 129 16.20 50.80 -19.27
N ASP A 130 15.77 50.55 -18.04
CA ASP A 130 16.12 49.30 -17.36
C ASP A 130 15.28 48.12 -17.86
N LEU A 131 15.85 46.92 -17.79
CA LEU A 131 15.25 45.68 -18.29
C LEU A 131 13.87 45.34 -17.66
N HIS A 132 13.61 45.82 -16.44
CA HIS A 132 12.34 45.63 -15.72
C HIS A 132 11.28 46.70 -16.08
N GLU A 133 11.67 47.74 -16.80
CA GLU A 133 10.81 48.82 -17.29
C GLU A 133 10.49 48.62 -18.79
N GLU A 134 10.98 47.54 -19.40
CA GLU A 134 10.69 47.16 -20.78
C GLU A 134 9.30 46.49 -20.87
N GLU A 135 8.39 47.16 -21.57
CA GLU A 135 6.96 46.80 -21.62
C GLU A 135 6.76 45.41 -22.25
N GLY A 136 6.10 44.50 -21.52
CA GLY A 136 5.84 43.11 -21.95
C GLY A 136 6.90 42.08 -21.51
N SER A 137 7.92 42.49 -20.76
CA SER A 137 8.94 41.56 -20.25
C SER A 137 8.41 40.69 -19.09
N PRO A 138 8.64 39.36 -19.09
CA PRO A 138 8.28 38.46 -17.96
C PRO A 138 9.15 38.68 -16.71
N ILE A 139 10.01 39.70 -16.74
CA ILE A 139 10.95 40.10 -15.70
C ILE A 139 10.18 40.93 -14.66
N SER A 140 9.51 40.24 -13.73
CA SER A 140 8.92 40.90 -12.56
C SER A 140 10.02 41.56 -11.73
N LYS A 141 9.77 42.79 -11.28
CA LYS A 141 10.58 43.57 -10.33
C LYS A 141 11.02 42.70 -9.14
N ASP A 142 10.13 41.84 -8.65
CA ASP A 142 10.34 40.98 -7.47
C ASP A 142 11.28 39.78 -7.72
N ARG A 143 11.31 39.27 -8.96
CA ARG A 143 12.07 38.06 -9.35
C ARG A 143 13.57 38.33 -9.46
N PHE A 144 13.95 39.56 -9.77
CA PHE A 144 15.34 40.00 -9.86
C PHE A 144 15.76 40.86 -8.67
N GLN A 145 14.91 41.75 -8.11
CA GLN A 145 15.29 42.55 -6.93
C GLN A 145 15.55 41.69 -5.69
N THR A 146 14.76 40.63 -5.47
CA THR A 146 14.97 39.73 -4.32
C THR A 146 16.27 38.92 -4.44
N ASN A 147 16.70 38.58 -5.66
CA ASN A 147 17.97 37.90 -5.92
C ASN A 147 19.16 38.88 -5.88
N PHE A 148 19.01 40.10 -6.40
CA PHE A 148 20.05 41.14 -6.37
C PHE A 148 20.33 41.63 -4.94
N LEU A 149 19.29 41.79 -4.10
CA LEU A 149 19.43 42.06 -2.67
C LEU A 149 20.11 40.91 -1.91
N LYS A 150 19.89 39.65 -2.33
CA LYS A 150 20.60 38.50 -1.77
C LYS A 150 22.07 38.42 -2.18
N VAL A 151 22.41 38.71 -3.44
CA VAL A 151 23.80 38.71 -3.92
C VAL A 151 24.58 39.88 -3.32
N SER A 152 23.99 41.08 -3.24
CA SER A 152 24.59 42.22 -2.53
C SER A 152 24.71 41.99 -1.02
N ALA A 153 23.74 41.35 -0.38
CA ALA A 153 23.85 40.95 1.03
C ALA A 153 24.89 39.83 1.25
N ALA A 154 25.02 38.86 0.34
CA ALA A 154 26.03 37.81 0.41
C ALA A 154 27.44 38.35 0.14
N ALA A 155 27.60 39.28 -0.79
CA ALA A 155 28.84 40.00 -1.04
C ALA A 155 29.21 40.89 0.16
N ALA A 156 28.25 41.61 0.75
CA ALA A 156 28.45 42.38 1.98
C ALA A 156 28.80 41.50 3.19
N ALA A 157 28.18 40.32 3.31
CA ALA A 157 28.48 39.34 4.36
C ALA A 157 29.85 38.69 4.18
N ALA A 158 30.27 38.40 2.94
CA ALA A 158 31.60 37.89 2.62
C ALA A 158 32.69 38.95 2.88
N VAL A 159 32.41 40.23 2.59
CA VAL A 159 33.30 41.37 2.90
C VAL A 159 33.36 41.63 4.41
N ALA A 160 32.26 41.47 5.14
CA ALA A 160 32.24 41.56 6.60
C ALA A 160 32.97 40.39 7.28
N ALA A 161 32.86 39.16 6.73
CA ALA A 161 33.60 37.99 7.19
C ALA A 161 35.10 38.03 6.86
N ALA A 162 35.50 38.86 5.87
CA ALA A 162 36.89 39.09 5.49
C ALA A 162 37.56 40.24 6.28
N GLN A 163 36.85 40.91 7.20
CA GLN A 163 37.50 41.85 8.13
C GLN A 163 38.23 41.08 9.24
N PRO A 164 39.51 41.39 9.53
CA PRO A 164 40.27 40.73 10.58
C PRO A 164 39.74 41.19 11.95
N THR A 165 38.79 40.44 12.51
CA THR A 165 38.46 40.54 13.93
C THR A 165 39.59 39.89 14.72
N SER A 166 40.54 40.72 15.13
CA SER A 166 41.45 40.41 16.22
C SER A 166 40.63 40.17 17.50
N LEU A 167 40.91 39.02 18.13
CA LEU A 167 40.79 38.70 19.57
C LEU A 167 39.86 37.52 19.92
N ALA A 168 40.55 36.49 20.42
CA ALA A 168 40.19 35.58 21.51
C ALA A 168 39.17 34.45 21.25
N ARG A 169 39.72 33.25 21.06
CA ARG A 169 39.06 31.96 21.22
C ARG A 169 39.35 31.39 22.61
N PRO A 170 38.33 30.96 23.39
CA PRO A 170 38.52 30.00 24.46
C PRO A 170 37.99 28.62 24.04
N HIS A 171 38.86 27.61 24.11
CA HIS A 171 38.48 26.20 24.11
C HIS A 171 38.12 25.76 25.53
N PRO A 172 37.01 25.03 25.77
CA PRO A 172 36.85 24.23 26.96
C PRO A 172 37.49 22.85 26.77
N ARG A 173 38.36 22.49 27.71
CA ARG A 173 38.97 21.16 27.86
C ARG A 173 37.93 20.14 28.29
N HIS A 174 38.00 18.94 27.71
CA HIS A 174 37.35 17.73 28.23
C HIS A 174 38.44 16.76 28.71
N PRO A 175 38.46 16.36 29.99
CA PRO A 175 39.22 15.19 30.43
C PRO A 175 38.33 13.94 30.58
N LEU A 176 39.01 12.79 30.57
CA LEU A 176 38.51 11.41 30.48
C LEU A 176 38.33 10.75 31.86
N LEU A 177 37.26 9.91 31.97
CA LEU A 177 37.09 8.65 32.75
C LEU A 177 37.24 8.68 34.31
N PRO A 178 36.86 7.63 35.10
CA PRO A 178 36.30 6.29 34.79
C PRO A 178 35.10 5.80 35.67
N GLU A 179 34.49 4.70 35.19
CA GLU A 179 33.97 3.48 35.86
C GLU A 179 33.73 3.44 37.40
N ALA A 180 32.52 3.04 37.84
CA ALA A 180 32.30 2.18 39.02
C ALA A 180 30.81 1.81 39.27
N THR A 181 30.55 0.50 39.19
CA THR A 181 29.88 -0.32 40.22
C THR A 181 28.40 -0.10 40.57
N VAL A 182 27.62 -1.14 40.20
CA VAL A 182 26.23 -1.41 40.56
C VAL A 182 26.09 -1.61 42.07
N THR A 183 25.15 -0.90 42.70
CA THR A 183 24.79 -1.07 44.11
C THR A 183 23.66 -2.11 44.23
N ALA A 184 23.92 -3.17 44.99
CA ALA A 184 22.96 -4.17 45.45
C ALA A 184 22.43 -3.81 46.84
N LEU A 185 21.17 -4.17 47.14
CA LEU A 185 20.56 -4.28 48.48
C LEU A 185 19.34 -5.25 48.40
N PRO A 186 18.86 -5.85 49.50
CA PRO A 186 19.05 -7.29 49.80
C PRO A 186 17.71 -8.07 50.01
N PRO A 187 17.71 -9.36 50.44
CA PRO A 187 16.61 -10.31 50.21
C PRO A 187 15.76 -10.66 51.44
N THR A 188 14.55 -11.17 51.18
CA THR A 188 13.74 -12.04 52.06
C THR A 188 12.97 -13.01 51.13
N GLY A 189 13.36 -14.29 50.98
CA GLY A 189 12.90 -15.43 51.79
C GLY A 189 11.38 -15.59 51.71
N GLY A 190 10.74 -16.64 51.20
CA GLY A 190 11.09 -17.95 50.63
C GLY A 190 9.77 -18.67 50.30
N GLY A 191 9.77 -19.72 49.47
CA GLY A 191 8.60 -20.60 49.32
C GLY A 191 8.34 -21.19 47.93
N THR A 192 8.94 -22.35 47.68
CA THR A 192 8.35 -23.57 47.08
C THR A 192 7.43 -23.50 45.84
N GLY A 193 7.89 -24.12 44.75
CA GLY A 193 7.07 -25.05 43.94
C GLY A 193 6.66 -24.59 42.52
N PRO A 194 6.48 -25.52 41.56
CA PRO A 194 7.15 -25.39 40.25
C PRO A 194 6.22 -25.49 39.01
N THR A 195 6.84 -25.28 37.84
CA THR A 195 6.41 -25.66 36.46
C THR A 195 5.27 -24.85 35.86
N GLY A 196 5.30 -24.36 34.62
CA GLY A 196 6.27 -24.41 33.52
C GLY A 196 5.61 -23.69 32.34
N GLY A 197 6.15 -22.54 31.93
CA GLY A 197 5.65 -21.75 30.80
C GLY A 197 6.77 -21.53 29.81
N HIS A 198 6.80 -22.32 28.73
CA HIS A 198 7.79 -22.17 27.67
C HIS A 198 7.37 -21.03 26.73
N ALA A 199 8.03 -19.89 26.86
CA ALA A 199 8.02 -18.82 25.87
C ALA A 199 9.05 -19.12 24.76
N PHE A 200 8.55 -19.18 23.54
CA PHE A 200 9.23 -19.47 22.29
C PHE A 200 10.10 -18.27 21.85
N MET A 201 11.40 -18.50 21.63
CA MET A 201 12.32 -17.52 21.02
C MET A 201 12.38 -17.71 19.49
N PRO A 202 12.55 -16.63 18.68
CA PRO A 202 12.73 -16.73 17.23
C PRO A 202 14.19 -16.98 16.83
N PRO A 203 14.48 -17.65 15.68
CA PRO A 203 15.85 -17.84 15.20
C PRO A 203 16.33 -16.69 14.29
N ALA A 204 17.63 -16.40 14.38
CA ALA A 204 18.39 -15.46 13.56
C ALA A 204 19.07 -16.17 12.34
N PRO A 205 19.49 -15.44 11.28
CA PRO A 205 19.91 -16.02 10.00
C PRO A 205 21.42 -16.30 9.93
N PRO A 206 21.92 -17.22 9.08
CA PRO A 206 23.34 -17.38 8.85
C PRO A 206 23.79 -16.71 7.54
N GLY A 207 24.80 -15.85 7.65
CA GLY A 207 25.60 -15.33 6.53
C GLY A 207 27.06 -15.78 6.62
N THR A 208 27.55 -16.28 5.49
CA THR A 208 28.91 -16.16 4.92
C THR A 208 30.15 -16.54 5.75
N GLY A 209 30.86 -17.57 5.30
CA GLY A 209 32.26 -17.85 5.66
C GLY A 209 32.96 -18.71 4.61
N THR A 210 34.03 -18.16 4.03
CA THR A 210 34.93 -18.69 2.99
C THR A 210 35.91 -19.76 3.50
N ALA A 211 36.22 -20.77 2.68
CA ALA A 211 37.56 -21.41 2.65
C ALA A 211 37.75 -22.28 1.39
N ALA A 212 38.93 -22.14 0.79
CA ALA A 212 39.41 -22.85 -0.40
C ALA A 212 40.10 -24.19 -0.04
N ALA A 213 39.99 -25.19 -0.92
CA ALA A 213 41.03 -26.21 -1.12
C ALA A 213 40.84 -26.90 -2.48
N ALA A 214 41.95 -27.02 -3.21
CA ALA A 214 42.06 -27.57 -4.55
C ALA A 214 42.32 -29.09 -4.54
N ALA A 215 41.80 -29.81 -5.54
CA ALA A 215 42.44 -30.99 -6.13
C ALA A 215 41.87 -31.29 -7.54
N ALA A 216 42.75 -31.23 -8.54
CA ALA A 216 42.60 -31.80 -9.89
C ALA A 216 42.75 -33.34 -9.82
N ALA A 217 42.45 -34.22 -10.79
CA ALA A 217 42.06 -34.23 -12.20
C ALA A 217 41.28 -35.57 -12.42
N VAL A 218 40.48 -35.81 -13.46
CA VAL A 218 40.87 -36.37 -14.78
C VAL A 218 39.62 -36.38 -15.69
N ARG A 219 39.88 -36.22 -17.00
CA ARG A 219 38.96 -35.96 -18.12
C ARG A 219 38.33 -37.21 -18.74
N LEU A 220 37.15 -37.03 -19.37
CA LEU A 220 36.69 -37.44 -20.74
C LEU A 220 35.15 -37.31 -20.76
N GLY A 221 34.41 -36.74 -21.71
CA GLY A 221 34.62 -36.12 -23.01
C GLY A 221 33.24 -36.07 -23.74
N LYS A 222 33.06 -35.12 -24.68
CA LYS A 222 31.90 -34.91 -25.60
C LYS A 222 30.61 -34.38 -24.93
N SER A 223 29.82 -33.46 -25.48
CA SER A 223 29.80 -32.72 -26.74
C SER A 223 28.73 -31.61 -26.62
N ASP A 224 28.88 -30.58 -27.43
CA ASP A 224 28.07 -29.37 -27.57
C ASP A 224 26.55 -29.58 -27.59
N PHE A 225 25.81 -28.73 -26.87
CA PHE A 225 24.45 -28.30 -27.25
C PHE A 225 24.13 -26.96 -26.55
N SER A 226 24.28 -25.86 -27.29
CA SER A 226 23.74 -24.55 -26.92
C SER A 226 22.21 -24.61 -26.87
N ALA A 227 21.62 -24.31 -25.72
CA ALA A 227 20.19 -24.08 -25.58
C ALA A 227 19.82 -22.67 -26.12
N PRO A 228 18.69 -22.50 -26.83
CA PRO A 228 18.25 -21.19 -27.32
C PRO A 228 17.52 -20.39 -26.22
N PRO A 229 17.46 -19.05 -26.32
CA PRO A 229 16.75 -18.19 -25.37
C PRO A 229 15.20 -18.31 -25.50
N PRO A 230 14.44 -17.97 -24.45
CA PRO A 230 12.98 -18.08 -24.44
C PRO A 230 12.27 -17.01 -25.31
N PRO A 231 11.05 -17.27 -25.81
CA PRO A 231 10.29 -16.34 -26.65
C PRO A 231 9.56 -15.24 -25.85
N PRO A 232 9.24 -14.08 -26.47
CA PRO A 232 8.46 -13.01 -25.83
C PRO A 232 6.94 -13.31 -25.81
N PRO A 233 6.16 -12.65 -24.93
CA PRO A 233 4.73 -12.92 -24.75
C PRO A 233 3.85 -12.40 -25.92
N PRO A 234 2.68 -13.02 -26.17
CA PRO A 234 1.84 -12.66 -27.31
C PRO A 234 1.03 -11.37 -27.06
N SER A 235 1.04 -10.48 -28.05
CA SER A 235 0.12 -9.33 -28.14
C SER A 235 -1.25 -9.80 -28.63
N SER A 236 -2.27 -9.73 -27.78
CA SER A 236 -3.65 -10.01 -28.17
C SER A 236 -4.22 -8.89 -29.03
N ARG A 237 -4.35 -9.18 -30.33
CA ARG A 237 -5.11 -8.42 -31.32
C ARG A 237 -6.33 -9.24 -31.75
N LEU A 238 -7.54 -8.78 -31.40
CA LEU A 238 -8.82 -9.00 -32.10
C LEU A 238 -9.63 -7.70 -31.91
N GLN A 239 -9.80 -6.85 -32.94
CA GLN A 239 -10.91 -6.84 -33.92
C GLN A 239 -12.27 -6.56 -33.24
N GLN A 240 -13.16 -5.64 -33.63
CA GLN A 240 -13.35 -4.82 -34.85
C GLN A 240 -14.61 -3.92 -34.59
N SER A 241 -14.69 -2.63 -34.99
CA SER A 241 -15.45 -2.09 -36.16
C SER A 241 -16.07 -0.70 -35.81
N PRO A 242 -16.59 0.11 -36.77
CA PRO A 242 -15.92 0.76 -37.90
C PRO A 242 -16.09 2.31 -37.91
N ALA A 243 -15.44 2.94 -38.88
CA ALA A 243 -15.26 4.38 -39.10
C ALA A 243 -16.52 5.20 -39.47
N ILE A 244 -16.45 6.53 -39.27
CA ILE A 244 -16.86 7.61 -40.20
C ILE A 244 -16.12 8.91 -39.80
N GLY A 245 -15.55 9.62 -40.78
CA GLY A 245 -15.50 11.10 -40.78
C GLY A 245 -14.14 11.80 -40.57
N ILE A 246 -13.49 12.14 -41.68
CA ILE A 246 -12.31 13.01 -41.81
C ILE A 246 -12.71 14.48 -41.72
N GLY A 247 -11.88 15.33 -41.09
CA GLY A 247 -11.65 16.69 -41.60
C GLY A 247 -11.41 17.83 -40.60
N HIS A 248 -10.25 18.47 -40.76
CA HIS A 248 -9.94 19.90 -40.55
C HIS A 248 -9.36 20.38 -39.19
N HIS A 249 -8.04 20.64 -39.20
CA HIS A 249 -7.38 21.75 -38.46
C HIS A 249 -7.67 23.07 -39.22
N PRO A 250 -7.60 24.32 -38.66
CA PRO A 250 -6.47 24.87 -37.87
C PRO A 250 -6.73 25.76 -36.64
N SER A 251 -5.67 25.81 -35.82
CA SER A 251 -5.04 26.98 -35.15
C SER A 251 -5.75 27.85 -34.11
N PHE A 252 -5.03 27.93 -32.98
CA PHE A 252 -4.73 29.09 -32.13
C PHE A 252 -5.60 29.37 -30.90
N ARG A 253 -4.87 29.42 -29.77
CA ARG A 253 -5.15 30.05 -28.46
C ARG A 253 -5.76 29.17 -27.36
N SER A 254 -4.82 28.64 -26.56
CA SER A 254 -4.71 28.83 -25.11
C SER A 254 -5.98 28.70 -24.27
N ASP A 255 -6.09 27.58 -23.55
CA ASP A 255 -6.40 27.56 -22.12
C ASP A 255 -5.84 26.26 -21.52
N PHE A 256 -4.55 26.33 -21.16
CA PHE A 256 -3.96 25.41 -20.21
C PHE A 256 -4.60 25.71 -18.83
N ASN A 257 -5.13 24.67 -18.19
CA ASN A 257 -5.14 24.52 -16.73
C ASN A 257 -6.26 25.18 -15.90
N VAL A 258 -7.52 24.79 -16.14
CA VAL A 258 -8.52 24.64 -15.04
C VAL A 258 -9.51 23.52 -15.41
N ASN A 259 -9.73 22.55 -14.51
CA ASN A 259 -10.82 21.55 -14.50
C ASN A 259 -10.64 20.18 -15.21
N LEU A 260 -9.52 19.49 -15.00
CA LEU A 260 -9.53 18.02 -14.91
C LEU A 260 -9.46 17.54 -13.45
N ARG A 261 -10.03 18.33 -12.52
CA ARG A 261 -10.44 17.81 -11.24
C ARG A 261 -11.84 17.26 -11.45
N GLN A 262 -11.98 15.94 -11.58
CA GLN A 262 -13.28 15.29 -11.47
C GLN A 262 -13.93 15.84 -10.19
N GLN A 263 -14.89 16.75 -10.32
CA GLN A 263 -15.64 17.17 -9.16
C GLN A 263 -16.30 15.91 -8.62
N PRO A 264 -16.08 15.56 -7.35
CA PRO A 264 -16.70 14.38 -6.78
C PRO A 264 -18.21 14.48 -7.02
N PRO A 265 -18.85 13.43 -7.54
CA PRO A 265 -20.24 13.47 -7.93
C PRO A 265 -21.09 13.92 -6.74
N PRO A 266 -22.16 14.72 -6.97
CA PRO A 266 -22.95 15.30 -5.90
C PRO A 266 -23.44 14.20 -4.95
N MET A 267 -23.15 14.34 -3.66
CA MET A 267 -23.52 13.36 -2.64
C MET A 267 -24.83 13.76 -1.94
N LYS A 268 -25.54 12.78 -1.36
CA LYS A 268 -26.68 12.99 -0.45
C LYS A 268 -26.38 12.32 0.90
N SER A 269 -26.91 12.85 2.01
CA SER A 269 -26.83 12.14 3.30
C SER A 269 -27.90 11.05 3.40
N CYS A 270 -27.51 9.89 3.93
CA CYS A 270 -28.46 8.82 4.27
C CYS A 270 -29.41 9.30 5.40
N LEU A 271 -30.72 9.04 5.29
CA LEU A 271 -31.67 9.42 6.36
C LEU A 271 -31.53 8.60 7.65
N SER A 272 -30.88 7.42 7.60
CA SER A 272 -30.74 6.54 8.76
C SER A 272 -29.40 6.74 9.47
N CYS A 273 -28.28 6.64 8.73
CA CYS A 273 -26.95 6.75 9.33
C CYS A 273 -26.26 8.09 9.03
N HIS A 274 -26.90 9.03 8.32
CA HIS A 274 -26.38 10.36 7.99
C HIS A 274 -25.10 10.42 7.16
N GLN A 275 -24.52 9.27 6.78
CA GLN A 275 -23.33 9.22 5.96
C GLN A 275 -23.58 9.67 4.51
N GLN A 276 -22.57 10.27 3.89
CA GLN A 276 -22.63 10.70 2.50
C GLN A 276 -22.64 9.48 1.56
N ILE A 277 -23.67 9.40 0.71
CA ILE A 277 -23.86 8.36 -0.30
C ILE A 277 -24.10 9.01 -1.67
N HIS A 278 -23.83 8.28 -2.75
CA HIS A 278 -24.11 8.77 -4.11
C HIS A 278 -25.57 9.20 -4.27
N ARG A 279 -25.85 10.34 -4.91
CA ARG A 279 -27.19 10.94 -4.96
C ARG A 279 -28.27 10.04 -5.58
N ASN A 280 -27.88 9.14 -6.48
CA ASN A 280 -28.78 8.16 -7.10
C ASN A 280 -28.74 6.76 -6.47
N ALA A 281 -28.02 6.56 -5.36
CA ALA A 281 -27.99 5.25 -4.68
C ALA A 281 -29.38 4.85 -4.15
N PRO A 282 -29.93 3.68 -4.51
CA PRO A 282 -31.26 3.23 -4.07
C PRO A 282 -31.26 2.74 -2.62
N ILE A 283 -30.11 2.26 -2.12
CA ILE A 283 -29.90 1.73 -0.78
C ILE A 283 -28.57 2.27 -0.24
N CYS A 284 -28.49 2.58 1.06
CA CYS A 284 -27.21 2.96 1.68
C CYS A 284 -26.27 1.73 1.72
N PRO A 285 -25.03 1.83 1.21
CA PRO A 285 -24.10 0.70 1.24
C PRO A 285 -23.69 0.29 2.66
N LEU A 286 -23.71 1.25 3.60
CA LEU A 286 -23.27 1.06 4.99
C LEU A 286 -24.35 0.41 5.86
N CYS A 287 -25.57 0.95 5.86
CA CYS A 287 -26.64 0.49 6.77
C CYS A 287 -27.81 -0.23 6.08
N LYS A 288 -27.75 -0.38 4.75
CA LYS A 288 -28.78 -1.02 3.92
C LYS A 288 -30.19 -0.39 4.00
N ALA A 289 -30.32 0.78 4.62
CA ALA A 289 -31.58 1.53 4.61
C ALA A 289 -31.92 2.04 3.20
N LYS A 290 -33.20 1.97 2.83
CA LYS A 290 -33.71 2.43 1.54
C LYS A 290 -33.67 3.95 1.44
N SER A 291 -33.07 4.48 0.39
CA SER A 291 -32.99 5.92 0.19
C SER A 291 -34.29 6.45 -0.41
N ARG A 292 -34.95 7.38 0.29
CA ARG A 292 -36.13 8.09 -0.21
C ARG A 292 -35.70 9.44 -0.80
N SER A 293 -36.12 9.73 -2.04
CA SER A 293 -35.90 11.05 -2.66
C SER A 293 -36.68 12.13 -1.90
N ARG A 294 -36.07 13.31 -1.71
CA ARG A 294 -36.72 14.47 -1.10
C ARG A 294 -37.81 15.09 -1.98
N ASN A 295 -37.84 14.75 -3.28
CA ASN A 295 -38.86 15.26 -4.21
C ASN A 295 -39.59 14.08 -4.89
N PRO A 296 -40.55 13.44 -4.21
CA PRO A 296 -41.31 12.34 -4.81
C PRO A 296 -42.19 12.89 -5.95
N LYS A 297 -42.07 12.30 -7.14
CA LYS A 297 -42.98 12.59 -8.26
C LYS A 297 -44.41 12.22 -7.81
N LYS A 298 -45.34 13.19 -7.87
CA LYS A 298 -46.74 12.98 -7.50
C LYS A 298 -47.32 11.81 -8.30
N PRO A 299 -48.00 10.83 -7.66
CA PRO A 299 -48.65 9.75 -8.40
C PRO A 299 -49.76 10.33 -9.28
N LYS A 300 -49.80 9.94 -10.56
CA LYS A 300 -50.90 10.27 -11.47
C LYS A 300 -52.19 9.64 -10.91
N LYS A 301 -53.21 10.46 -10.63
CA LYS A 301 -54.56 9.97 -10.31
C LYS A 301 -55.04 9.11 -11.48
N LYS A 302 -55.35 7.84 -11.20
CA LYS A 302 -56.07 6.97 -12.11
C LYS A 302 -57.56 7.37 -11.97
N ASN A 303 -58.10 8.06 -12.97
CA ASN A 303 -59.56 8.25 -13.05
C ASN A 303 -60.18 6.86 -13.23
N ASN A 304 -61.12 6.54 -12.35
CA ASN A 304 -62.11 5.50 -12.58
C ASN A 304 -63.26 6.13 -13.38
#